data_AF-A0A553PP68-F1
#
_entry.id   AF-A0A553PP68-F1
#
_cell.length_a   1.000
_cell.length_b   1.000
_cell.length_c   1.000
_cell.angle_alpha   90.00
_cell.angle_beta   90.00
_cell.angle_gamma   90.00
#
_symmetry.space_group_name_H-M   'P 1'
#
loop_
_entity.id
_entity.type
_entity.pdbx_description
1 polymer ?
#
loop_
_entity_poly.entity_id
_entity_poly.type
_entity_poly.pdbx_seq_one_letter_code
_entity_poly.pdbx_strand_id
1 'polypeptide(L)'
;MVSPPYITSMIPITVSNSGIPMDYSLGGMFADVFFNLQEILNFTFQVTQPPDGEWGAILGESQGWSGMIGMLQNKEIDMAIADFTVTKERSSVVSFAEPIAQIYHSLFIKNPSGTPHYGAFVEPLHWMVWLTLILFIVMTPPLLCLTV
;
A
#
# COMPACT_ATOMS: atom_id res chain seq x y z
N MET A 1 1.36 2.32 6.85
CA MET A 1 0.25 3.21 6.41
C MET A 1 -0.78 2.31 5.74
N VAL A 2 -1.83 1.96 6.48
CA VAL A 2 -2.97 1.21 5.92
C VAL A 2 -3.87 2.28 5.30
N SER A 3 -4.15 2.18 4.00
CA SER A 3 -5.08 3.08 3.33
C SER A 3 -6.50 2.86 3.90
N PRO A 4 -7.23 3.93 4.24
CA PRO A 4 -8.62 3.81 4.67
C PRO A 4 -9.53 3.21 3.57
N PRO A 5 -10.72 2.69 3.92
CA PRO A 5 -11.66 2.06 3.00
C PRO A 5 -12.33 3.09 2.12
N TYR A 6 -11.60 3.60 1.13
CA TYR A 6 -12.20 4.43 0.12
C TYR A 6 -12.06 3.75 -1.24
N ILE A 7 -13.22 3.32 -1.73
CA ILE A 7 -13.65 3.60 -3.10
C ILE A 7 -12.97 4.90 -3.56
N THR A 8 -12.13 4.80 -4.60
CA THR A 8 -11.03 5.73 -4.93
C THR A 8 -11.49 7.16 -5.27
N SER A 9 -12.79 7.40 -5.32
CA SER A 9 -13.41 8.72 -5.29
C SER A 9 -14.75 8.64 -4.57
N MET A 10 -14.97 9.47 -3.54
CA MET A 10 -16.32 9.91 -3.14
C MET A 10 -16.40 11.40 -3.46
N ILE A 11 -16.60 11.72 -4.73
CA ILE A 11 -16.88 13.11 -5.11
C ILE A 11 -18.37 13.32 -4.88
N PRO A 12 -18.80 14.30 -4.06
CA PRO A 12 -20.20 14.66 -4.00
C PRO A 12 -20.62 15.16 -5.39
N ILE A 13 -21.51 14.43 -6.07
CA ILE A 13 -22.06 14.88 -7.35
C ILE A 13 -23.10 15.95 -7.00
N THR A 14 -22.62 17.18 -6.86
CA THR A 14 -23.41 18.41 -6.71
C THR A 14 -24.29 18.51 -5.47
N VAL A 15 -24.32 19.69 -4.85
CA VAL A 15 -25.35 20.04 -3.86
C VAL A 15 -26.69 20.08 -4.62
N SER A 16 -27.45 18.99 -4.55
CA SER A 16 -28.82 18.96 -5.05
C SER A 16 -29.69 19.79 -4.12
N ASN A 17 -30.06 21.00 -4.55
CA ASN A 17 -31.01 21.90 -3.85
C ASN A 17 -32.45 21.33 -3.80
N SER A 18 -32.66 20.03 -3.96
CA SER A 18 -33.98 19.39 -4.09
C SER A 18 -34.34 18.38 -3.01
N GLY A 19 -33.59 18.32 -1.89
CA GLY A 19 -33.93 17.44 -0.77
C GLY A 19 -33.73 15.94 -1.07
N ILE A 20 -32.96 15.63 -2.11
CA ILE A 20 -32.55 14.27 -2.47
C ILE A 20 -31.30 13.91 -1.66
N PRO A 21 -31.17 12.68 -1.12
CA PRO A 21 -29.99 12.25 -0.37
C PRO A 21 -28.70 12.44 -1.20
N MET A 22 -27.60 12.79 -0.52
CA MET A 22 -26.28 13.01 -1.11
C MET A 22 -25.90 11.88 -2.07
N ASP A 23 -25.74 12.20 -3.36
CA ASP A 23 -25.33 11.23 -4.38
C ASP A 23 -23.81 11.05 -4.31
N TYR A 24 -23.38 9.90 -3.78
CA TYR A 24 -21.99 9.51 -3.74
C TYR A 24 -21.60 8.96 -5.10
N SER A 25 -20.70 9.63 -5.83
CA SER A 25 -20.07 9.01 -7.00
C SER A 25 -19.18 7.86 -6.54
N LEU A 26 -19.67 6.62 -6.57
CA LEU A 26 -18.84 5.44 -6.29
C LEU A 26 -17.94 5.18 -7.50
N GLY A 27 -16.63 5.06 -7.28
CA GLY A 27 -15.68 4.83 -8.36
C GLY A 27 -14.46 4.01 -7.94
N GLY A 28 -13.85 3.34 -8.92
CA GLY A 28 -12.70 2.47 -8.72
C GLY A 28 -13.04 1.00 -8.91
N MET A 29 -12.01 0.15 -8.90
CA MET A 29 -12.12 -1.25 -9.33
C MET A 29 -13.26 -2.03 -8.64
N PHE A 30 -13.38 -1.95 -7.31
CA PHE A 30 -14.42 -2.66 -6.57
C PHE A 30 -15.83 -2.11 -6.84
N ALA A 31 -15.97 -0.81 -7.12
CA ALA A 31 -17.24 -0.20 -7.51
C ALA A 31 -17.65 -0.66 -8.90
N ASP A 32 -16.71 -0.69 -9.86
CA ASP A 32 -16.97 -1.18 -11.22
C ASP A 32 -17.43 -2.63 -11.21
N VAL A 33 -16.75 -3.50 -10.44
CA VAL A 33 -17.16 -4.90 -10.27
C VAL A 33 -18.57 -4.99 -9.67
N PHE A 34 -18.90 -4.15 -8.69
CA PHE A 34 -20.22 -4.14 -8.09
C PHE A 34 -21.31 -3.67 -9.05
N PHE A 35 -21.06 -2.63 -9.86
CA PHE A 35 -22.01 -2.18 -10.88
C PHE A 35 -22.26 -3.25 -11.95
N ASN A 36 -21.22 -4.00 -12.35
CA ASN A 36 -21.40 -5.16 -13.23
C ASN A 36 -22.26 -6.23 -12.56
N LEU A 37 -22.03 -6.51 -11.27
CA LEU A 37 -22.83 -7.47 -10.52
C LEU A 37 -24.30 -7.02 -10.42
N GLN A 38 -24.53 -5.73 -10.20
CA GLN A 38 -25.86 -5.11 -10.17
C GLN A 38 -26.59 -5.28 -11.50
N GLU A 39 -25.91 -5.05 -12.63
CA GLU A 39 -26.50 -5.20 -13.96
C GLU A 39 -26.86 -6.67 -14.26
N ILE A 40 -25.98 -7.60 -13.91
CA ILE A 40 -26.17 -9.04 -14.15
C ILE A 40 -27.30 -9.61 -13.27
N LEU A 41 -27.34 -9.24 -12.00
CA LEU A 41 -28.31 -9.75 -11.02
C LEU A 41 -29.59 -8.92 -10.91
N ASN A 42 -29.61 -7.74 -11.54
CA ASN A 42 -30.73 -6.80 -11.58
C ASN A 42 -31.30 -6.46 -10.20
N PHE A 43 -30.43 -5.98 -9.29
CA PHE A 43 -30.85 -5.50 -7.96
C PHE A 43 -30.67 -3.99 -7.81
N THR A 44 -31.34 -3.43 -6.81
CA THR A 44 -31.15 -2.05 -6.35
C THR A 44 -30.41 -2.04 -5.04
N PHE A 45 -29.61 -1.00 -4.79
CA PHE A 45 -28.82 -0.88 -3.57
C PHE A 45 -28.93 0.53 -3.00
N GLN A 46 -28.68 0.65 -1.71
CA GLN A 46 -28.48 1.92 -1.02
C GLN A 46 -27.10 1.89 -0.37
N VAL A 47 -26.38 3.00 -0.47
CA VAL A 47 -25.04 3.11 0.12
C VAL A 47 -25.11 3.85 1.44
N THR A 48 -24.46 3.25 2.44
CA THR A 48 -24.27 3.81 3.77
C THR A 48 -22.79 3.67 4.13
N GLN A 49 -22.26 4.64 4.86
CA GLN A 49 -20.90 4.58 5.39
C GLN A 49 -20.91 4.21 6.87
N PRO A 50 -19.87 3.51 7.35
CA PRO A 50 -19.74 3.22 8.77
C PRO A 50 -19.60 4.53 9.57
N PRO A 51 -20.32 4.69 10.71
CA PRO A 51 -20.28 5.92 11.50
C PRO A 51 -18.89 6.28 12.03
N ASP A 52 -18.05 5.28 12.28
CA ASP A 52 -16.67 5.41 12.75
C ASP A 52 -15.64 5.52 11.60
N GLY A 53 -16.06 5.31 10.34
CA GLY A 53 -15.16 5.34 9.19
C GLY A 53 -14.18 4.17 9.11
N GLU A 54 -14.32 3.15 9.96
CA GLU A 54 -13.35 2.07 10.10
C GLU A 54 -13.73 0.82 9.29
N TRP A 55 -12.72 0.02 8.94
CA TRP A 55 -12.92 -1.27 8.30
C TRP A 55 -13.61 -2.28 9.21
N GLY A 56 -13.17 -2.29 10.46
CA GLY A 56 -13.62 -3.20 11.50
C GLY A 56 -12.45 -3.87 12.21
N ALA A 57 -12.40 -3.59 13.51
CA ALA A 57 -11.47 -4.12 14.48
C ALA A 57 -12.25 -4.76 15.63
N ILE A 58 -11.59 -5.68 16.34
CA ILE A 58 -12.19 -6.35 17.51
C ILE A 58 -12.29 -5.34 18.66
N LEU A 59 -13.50 -5.19 19.21
CA LEU A 59 -13.78 -4.33 20.35
C LEU A 59 -13.62 -5.13 21.64
N GLY A 60 -12.38 -5.21 22.15
CA GLY A 60 -12.05 -5.83 23.44
C GLY A 60 -12.25 -7.35 23.49
N GLU A 61 -12.55 -7.88 24.68
CA GLU A 61 -12.81 -9.33 24.88
C GLU A 61 -14.22 -9.76 24.48
N SER A 62 -15.15 -8.81 24.35
CA SER A 62 -16.45 -9.08 23.74
C SER A 62 -16.24 -9.37 22.25
N GLN A 63 -16.92 -10.38 21.71
CA GLN A 63 -16.90 -10.74 20.27
C GLN A 63 -17.48 -9.64 19.34
N GLY A 64 -17.55 -8.39 19.79
CA GLY A 64 -18.02 -7.27 19.00
C GLY A 64 -16.96 -6.75 18.04
N TRP A 65 -17.41 -6.32 16.86
CA TRP A 65 -16.58 -5.67 15.86
C TRP A 65 -17.00 -4.21 15.68
N SER A 66 -16.03 -3.35 15.39
CA SER A 66 -16.28 -1.98 14.93
C SER A 66 -16.45 -1.92 13.40
N GLY A 67 -16.65 -0.73 12.85
CA GLY A 67 -16.59 -0.49 11.41
C GLY A 67 -17.59 -1.28 10.59
N MET A 68 -17.26 -1.47 9.31
CA MET A 68 -18.09 -2.22 8.38
C MET A 68 -18.31 -3.68 8.80
N ILE A 69 -17.32 -4.34 9.42
CA ILE A 69 -17.49 -5.71 9.94
C ILE A 69 -18.53 -5.74 11.08
N GLY A 70 -18.51 -4.75 11.97
CA GLY A 70 -19.50 -4.59 13.04
C GLY A 70 -20.91 -4.40 12.49
N MET A 71 -21.07 -3.55 11.47
CA MET A 71 -22.37 -3.35 10.81
C MET A 71 -22.89 -4.63 10.15
N LEU A 72 -22.02 -5.43 9.53
CA LEU A 72 -22.39 -6.74 8.99
C LEU A 72 -22.80 -7.71 10.10
N GLN A 73 -22.04 -7.76 11.20
CA GLN A 73 -22.32 -8.62 12.35
C GLN A 73 -23.67 -8.28 12.99
N ASN A 74 -23.98 -6.98 13.11
CA ASN A 74 -25.23 -6.48 13.66
C ASN A 74 -26.41 -6.49 12.67
N LYS A 75 -26.18 -6.91 11.42
CA LYS A 75 -27.17 -6.90 10.32
C LYS A 75 -27.72 -5.50 10.02
N GLU A 76 -26.90 -4.48 10.17
CA GLU A 76 -27.20 -3.10 9.78
C GLU A 76 -27.01 -2.89 8.26
N ILE A 77 -26.14 -3.72 7.65
CA ILE A 77 -25.92 -3.77 6.20
C ILE A 77 -25.90 -5.22 5.72
N ASP A 78 -26.32 -5.43 4.48
CA ASP A 78 -26.36 -6.77 3.86
C ASP A 78 -25.04 -7.15 3.18
N MET A 79 -24.29 -6.15 2.71
CA MET A 79 -23.04 -6.33 1.98
C MET A 79 -22.09 -5.17 2.25
N ALA A 80 -20.80 -5.47 2.40
CA ALA A 80 -19.74 -4.47 2.44
C ALA A 80 -18.82 -4.66 1.24
N ILE A 81 -18.52 -3.56 0.53
CA ILE A 81 -17.71 -3.57 -0.68
C ILE A 81 -16.53 -2.65 -0.46
N ALA A 82 -15.38 -3.25 -0.20
CA ALA A 82 -14.12 -2.55 -0.03
C ALA A 82 -12.96 -3.56 -0.10
N ASP A 83 -11.73 -3.07 -0.09
CA ASP A 83 -10.50 -3.88 -0.06
C ASP A 83 -10.28 -4.56 1.32
N PHE A 84 -11.04 -5.63 1.60
CA PHE A 84 -10.90 -6.37 2.84
C PHE A 84 -9.78 -7.42 2.75
N THR A 85 -8.83 -7.34 3.67
CA THR A 85 -7.95 -8.48 3.96
C THR A 85 -8.76 -9.59 4.63
N VAL A 86 -8.80 -10.77 3.99
CA VAL A 86 -9.40 -11.98 4.53
C VAL A 86 -8.51 -12.52 5.66
N THR A 87 -9.03 -12.50 6.89
CA THR A 87 -8.36 -13.04 8.07
C THR A 87 -9.26 -14.04 8.77
N LYS A 88 -8.67 -15.00 9.49
CA LYS A 88 -9.44 -16.03 10.23
C LYS A 88 -10.44 -15.42 11.21
N GLU A 89 -10.04 -14.35 11.89
CA GLU A 89 -10.89 -13.66 12.86
C GLU A 89 -12.11 -13.02 12.17
N ARG A 90 -11.92 -12.32 11.05
CA ARG A 90 -13.03 -11.73 10.30
C ARG A 90 -13.94 -12.80 9.70
N SER A 91 -13.37 -13.87 9.15
CA SER A 91 -14.15 -14.99 8.58
C SER A 91 -14.97 -15.76 9.62
N SER A 92 -14.75 -15.53 10.92
CA SER A 92 -15.59 -16.12 11.97
C SER A 92 -16.94 -15.43 12.15
N VAL A 93 -17.08 -14.18 11.69
CA VAL A 93 -18.29 -13.35 11.85
C VAL A 93 -18.92 -12.96 10.52
N VAL A 94 -18.16 -12.95 9.42
CA VAL A 94 -18.64 -12.62 8.08
C VAL A 94 -18.18 -13.67 7.06
N SER A 95 -18.93 -13.79 5.96
CA SER A 95 -18.53 -14.62 4.81
C SER A 95 -17.94 -13.74 3.72
N PHE A 96 -16.78 -14.13 3.19
CA PHE A 96 -16.11 -13.42 2.10
C PHE A 96 -16.42 -14.08 0.75
N ALA A 97 -16.45 -13.27 -0.30
CA ALA A 97 -16.40 -13.75 -1.68
C ALA A 97 -15.00 -14.31 -2.00
N GLU A 98 -14.89 -14.98 -3.15
CA GLU A 98 -13.59 -15.43 -3.64
C GLU A 98 -12.67 -14.21 -3.88
N PRO A 99 -11.40 -14.26 -3.44
CA PRO A 99 -10.50 -13.12 -3.57
C PRO A 99 -10.29 -12.72 -5.04
N ILE A 100 -10.70 -11.48 -5.38
CA ILE A 100 -10.56 -10.94 -6.74
C ILE A 100 -9.15 -10.37 -7.02
N ALA A 101 -8.38 -10.10 -5.97
CA ALA A 101 -7.04 -9.55 -6.06
C ALA A 101 -6.14 -10.16 -4.99
N GLN A 102 -4.87 -10.40 -5.36
CA GLN A 102 -3.83 -10.81 -4.44
C GLN A 102 -2.82 -9.68 -4.29
N ILE A 103 -2.61 -9.23 -3.06
CA ILE A 103 -1.63 -8.19 -2.74
C ILE A 103 -0.34 -8.82 -2.20
N TYR A 104 0.79 -8.18 -2.50
CA TYR A 104 2.09 -8.54 -1.94
C TYR A 104 2.61 -7.38 -1.08
N HIS A 105 3.06 -7.69 0.13
CA HIS A 105 3.70 -6.71 1.00
C HIS A 105 5.11 -6.39 0.47
N SER A 106 5.36 -5.13 0.15
CA SER A 106 6.66 -4.63 -0.29
C SER A 106 7.12 -3.49 0.61
N LEU A 107 8.41 -3.48 0.94
CA LEU A 107 9.02 -2.37 1.68
C LEU A 107 9.39 -1.27 0.68
N PHE A 108 8.77 -0.11 0.83
CA PHE A 108 9.14 1.07 0.06
C PHE A 108 10.17 1.88 0.86
N ILE A 109 11.40 1.92 0.36
CA ILE A 109 12.45 2.79 0.88
C ILE A 109 12.62 3.93 -0.12
N LYS A 110 12.73 5.17 0.39
CA LYS A 110 13.07 6.32 -0.44
C LYS A 110 14.38 6.01 -1.18
N ASN A 111 14.36 6.12 -2.50
CA ASN A 111 15.57 5.97 -3.29
C ASN A 111 16.65 6.93 -2.74
N PRO A 112 17.82 6.44 -2.29
CA PRO A 112 18.90 7.31 -1.89
C PRO A 112 19.39 8.06 -3.13
N SER A 113 18.89 9.28 -3.32
CA SER A 113 19.46 10.23 -4.28
C SER A 113 20.81 10.71 -3.74
N GLY A 114 21.81 9.83 -3.79
CA GLY A 114 23.19 10.15 -3.47
C GLY A 114 23.81 10.91 -4.64
N THR A 115 24.57 11.96 -4.35
CA THR A 115 25.53 12.49 -5.31
C THR A 115 26.51 11.37 -5.68
N PRO A 116 26.94 11.27 -6.95
CA PRO A 116 27.93 10.26 -7.32
C PRO A 116 29.18 10.44 -6.46
N HIS A 117 29.52 9.41 -5.69
CA HIS A 117 30.70 9.43 -4.83
C HIS A 117 31.93 9.13 -5.68
N TYR A 118 32.52 10.17 -6.29
CA TYR A 118 33.70 10.04 -7.17
C TYR A 118 34.93 9.42 -6.48
N GLY A 119 34.99 9.47 -5.15
CA GLY A 119 36.03 8.84 -4.33
C GLY A 119 35.86 7.33 -4.10
N ALA A 120 34.75 6.72 -4.52
CA ALA A 120 34.41 5.32 -4.24
C ALA A 120 35.45 4.32 -4.75
N PHE A 121 36.23 4.72 -5.76
CA PHE A 121 37.29 3.89 -6.33
C PHE A 121 38.59 3.92 -5.51
N VAL A 122 38.82 4.97 -4.73
CA VAL A 122 40.04 5.18 -3.95
C VAL A 122 39.86 4.76 -2.49
N GLU A 123 38.63 4.83 -1.97
CA GLU A 123 38.25 4.41 -0.61
C GLU A 123 38.65 2.97 -0.23
N PRO A 124 38.59 1.96 -1.11
CA PRO A 124 38.93 0.59 -0.74
C PRO A 124 40.42 0.40 -0.40
N LEU A 125 41.29 1.32 -0.83
CA LEU A 125 42.73 1.21 -0.69
C LEU A 125 43.28 2.12 0.40
N HIS A 126 43.95 1.53 1.39
CA HIS A 126 44.59 2.28 2.47
C HIS A 126 45.68 3.22 1.95
N TRP A 127 45.82 4.41 2.54
CA TRP A 127 46.78 5.45 2.11
C TRP A 127 48.22 4.95 2.00
N MET A 128 48.60 3.97 2.82
CA MET A 128 49.93 3.36 2.76
C MET A 128 50.18 2.63 1.44
N VAL A 129 49.17 1.99 0.84
CA VAL A 129 49.36 1.27 -0.43
C VAL A 129 49.51 2.24 -1.60
N TRP A 130 48.82 3.38 -1.56
CA TRP A 130 49.05 4.46 -2.53
C TRP A 130 50.49 4.96 -2.47
N LEU A 131 51.04 5.15 -1.27
CA LEU A 131 52.43 5.55 -1.09
C LEU A 131 53.42 4.47 -1.57
N THR A 132 53.15 3.19 -1.31
CA THR A 132 54.04 2.12 -1.80
C THR A 132 54.00 1.99 -3.32
N LEU A 133 52.84 2.19 -3.96
CA LEU A 133 52.73 2.23 -5.42
C LEU A 133 53.54 3.38 -6.02
N ILE A 134 53.43 4.59 -5.45
CA ILE A 134 54.22 5.76 -5.91
C ILE A 134 55.72 5.48 -5.74
N LEU A 135 56.12 4.95 -4.58
CA LEU A 135 57.51 4.60 -4.32
C LEU A 135 58.03 3.56 -5.33
N PHE A 136 57.24 2.53 -5.62
CA PHE A 136 57.60 1.49 -6.59
C PHE A 136 57.77 2.08 -8.00
N ILE A 137 56.85 2.94 -8.45
CA ILE A 137 56.92 3.61 -9.75
C ILE A 137 58.16 4.51 -9.87
N VAL A 138 58.56 5.18 -8.78
CA VAL A 138 59.73 6.07 -8.79
C VAL A 138 61.06 5.30 -8.67
N MET A 139 61.08 4.21 -7.92
CA MET A 139 62.31 3.44 -7.65
C MET A 139 62.62 2.40 -8.73
N THR A 140 61.64 1.91 -9.47
CA THR A 140 61.87 0.90 -10.52
C THR A 140 62.68 1.41 -11.71
N PRO A 141 62.48 2.63 -12.27
CA PRO A 141 63.29 3.13 -13.39
C PRO A 141 64.80 3.26 -13.10
N PRO A 142 65.27 3.86 -11.99
CA PRO A 142 66.71 3.93 -11.71
C PRO A 142 67.32 2.56 -11.43
N LEU A 143 66.58 1.63 -10.80
CA LEU A 143 67.02 0.26 -10.59
C LEU A 143 67.21 -0.50 -11.92
N LEU A 144 66.26 -0.34 -12.85
CA LEU A 144 66.35 -0.91 -14.19
C LEU A 144 67.48 -0.27 -15.01
N CYS A 145 67.71 1.03 -14.85
CA CYS A 145 68.80 1.75 -15.52
C CYS A 145 70.20 1.41 -14.99
N LEU A 146 70.32 0.89 -13.76
CA LEU A 146 71.59 0.44 -13.18
C LEU A 146 71.91 -1.04 -13.46
N THR A 147 70.93 -1.79 -13.98
CA THR A 147 71.05 -3.24 -14.25
C THR A 147 71.19 -3.59 -15.73
N VAL A 148 71.04 -2.60 -16.63
CA VAL A 148 71.32 -2.66 -18.08
C VAL A 148 72.59 -1.88 -18.36
#